data_AF-A0A7S1RD77-F1
#
_entry.id   AF-A0A7S1RD77-F1
#
_cell.length_a   1.000
_cell.length_b   1.000
_cell.length_c   1.000
_cell.angle_alpha   90.00
_cell.angle_beta   90.00
_cell.angle_gamma   90.00
#
_symmetry.space_group_name_H-M   'P 1'
#
loop_
_entity.id
_entity.type
_entity.pdbx_description
1 polymer ?
#
loop_
_entity_poly.entity_id
_entity_poly.type
_entity_poly.pdbx_seq_one_letter_code
_entity_poly.pdbx_strand_id
1 'polypeptide(L)'
;RQLKTVERFNPFTGVWKALRDMPTAKAGCSAVGVHGMLYVVGGRFDEDVRACVERFDTAVGGWERLPDMPTARSGCSALELSGLLYAVGGKGNGEIFATVERFDPG
;
A
#
# COMPACT_ATOMS: atom_id res chain seq x y z
N ARG A 1 7.48 13.08 -6.26
CA ARG A 1 6.65 13.79 -5.24
C ARG A 1 6.02 12.75 -4.35
N GLN A 2 6.12 12.90 -3.03
CA GLN A 2 5.46 12.04 -2.06
C GLN A 2 4.15 12.69 -1.61
N LEU A 3 3.13 11.86 -1.40
CA LEU A 3 1.82 12.31 -0.97
C LEU A 3 1.36 11.43 0.19
N LYS A 4 0.61 12.03 1.09
CA LYS A 4 -0.16 11.32 2.11
C LYS A 4 -1.67 11.33 1.84
N THR A 5 -2.12 12.20 0.93
CA THR A 5 -3.53 12.37 0.59
C THR A 5 -4.08 11.13 -0.04
N VAL A 6 -5.30 10.76 0.35
CA VAL A 6 -6.04 9.64 -0.22
C VAL A 6 -7.40 10.15 -0.66
N GLU A 7 -7.83 9.73 -1.85
CA GLU A 7 -9.07 10.18 -2.45
C GLU A 7 -9.86 8.97 -2.95
N ARG A 8 -11.18 9.05 -2.84
CA ARG A 8 -12.11 8.03 -3.33
C ARG A 8 -12.99 8.63 -4.42
N PHE A 9 -12.97 8.00 -5.58
CA PHE A 9 -13.86 8.33 -6.68
C PHE A 9 -15.19 7.57 -6.56
N ASN A 10 -16.31 8.28 -6.73
CA ASN A 10 -17.61 7.66 -6.92
C ASN A 10 -17.97 7.67 -8.41
N PRO A 11 -18.02 6.51 -9.09
CA PRO A 11 -18.30 6.45 -10.53
C PRO A 11 -19.74 6.83 -10.91
N PHE A 12 -20.69 6.76 -9.97
CA PHE A 12 -22.08 7.13 -10.22
C PHE A 12 -22.32 8.64 -10.17
N THR A 13 -21.53 9.36 -9.35
CA THR A 13 -21.67 10.82 -9.19
C THR A 13 -20.55 11.59 -9.90
N GLY A 14 -19.47 10.92 -10.31
CA GLY A 14 -18.31 11.56 -10.93
C GLY A 14 -17.50 12.45 -9.98
N VAL A 15 -17.62 12.24 -8.66
CA VAL A 15 -17.01 13.12 -7.64
C VAL A 15 -15.88 12.39 -6.93
N TRP A 16 -14.76 13.09 -6.76
CA TRP A 16 -13.67 12.70 -5.86
C TRP A 16 -13.93 13.24 -4.46
N LYS A 17 -13.76 12.39 -3.45
CA LYS A 17 -13.86 12.77 -2.04
C LYS A 17 -12.55 12.46 -1.33
N ALA A 18 -12.00 13.43 -0.62
CA ALA A 18 -10.87 13.22 0.27
C ALA A 18 -11.24 12.23 1.39
N LEU A 19 -10.33 11.29 1.65
CA LEU A 19 -10.34 10.40 2.81
C LEU A 19 -9.30 10.87 3.82
N ARG A 20 -9.20 10.17 4.96
CA ARG A 20 -8.14 10.43 5.92
C ARG A 20 -6.79 10.19 5.26
N ASP A 21 -5.88 11.15 5.40
CA ASP A 21 -4.49 11.01 4.94
C ASP A 21 -3.83 9.77 5.55
N MET A 22 -2.96 9.12 4.76
CA MET A 22 -2.02 8.13 5.28
C MET A 22 -1.18 8.72 6.42
N PRO A 23 -0.78 7.90 7.43
CA PRO A 23 0.11 8.35 8.49
C PRO A 23 1.45 8.86 7.97
N THR A 24 1.91 8.27 6.87
CA THR A 24 3.22 8.58 6.29
C THR A 24 3.11 8.93 4.81
N ALA A 25 3.70 10.05 4.39
CA ALA A 25 3.78 10.41 2.97
C ALA A 25 4.75 9.46 2.24
N LYS A 26 4.36 8.99 1.06
CA LYS A 26 5.17 8.05 0.27
C LYS A 26 4.90 8.18 -1.22
N ALA A 27 5.79 7.60 -2.03
CA ALA A 27 5.65 7.49 -3.49
C ALA A 27 6.02 6.08 -3.96
N GLY A 28 5.45 5.63 -5.07
CA GLY A 28 5.75 4.29 -5.61
C GLY A 28 5.37 3.14 -4.68
N CYS A 29 4.47 3.38 -3.72
CA CYS A 29 3.81 2.31 -2.98
C CYS A 29 2.74 1.64 -3.86
N SER A 30 2.34 0.43 -3.49
CA SER A 30 1.24 -0.29 -4.15
C SER A 30 0.05 -0.34 -3.21
N ALA A 31 -1.16 -0.29 -3.77
CA ALA A 31 -2.40 -0.34 -3.01
C ALA A 31 -3.25 -1.54 -3.46
N VAL A 32 -3.86 -2.26 -2.53
CA VAL A 32 -4.70 -3.43 -2.82
C VAL A 32 -5.84 -3.55 -1.81
N GLY A 33 -7.03 -3.93 -2.29
CA GLY A 33 -8.18 -4.23 -1.43
C GLY A 33 -8.15 -5.70 -0.99
N VAL A 34 -8.21 -5.96 0.32
CA VAL A 34 -8.30 -7.32 0.89
C VAL A 34 -9.31 -7.30 2.03
N HIS A 35 -10.31 -8.20 2.00
CA HIS A 35 -11.38 -8.30 3.01
C HIS A 35 -12.05 -6.95 3.35
N GLY A 36 -12.30 -6.09 2.36
CA GLY A 36 -12.94 -4.78 2.55
C GLY A 36 -12.03 -3.68 3.10
N MET A 37 -10.75 -3.97 3.33
CA MET A 37 -9.75 -3.02 3.78
C MET A 37 -8.77 -2.68 2.66
N LEU A 38 -8.25 -1.45 2.65
CA LEU A 38 -7.23 -1.02 1.69
C LEU A 38 -5.85 -1.15 2.32
N TYR A 39 -4.98 -1.98 1.75
CA TYR A 39 -3.59 -2.12 2.17
C TYR A 39 -2.70 -1.29 1.25
N VAL A 40 -1.74 -0.59 1.84
CA VAL A 40 -0.69 0.16 1.15
C VAL A 40 0.65 -0.42 1.56
N VAL A 41 1.40 -0.94 0.58
CA VAL A 41 2.66 -1.65 0.80
C VAL A 41 3.84 -0.94 0.17
N GLY A 42 4.93 -0.93 0.92
CA GLY A 42 6.23 -0.41 0.51
C GLY A 42 6.21 1.06 0.15
N GLY A 43 7.03 1.40 -0.84
CA GLY A 43 7.21 2.75 -1.36
C GLY A 43 8.49 3.42 -0.86
N ARG A 44 8.70 4.62 -1.40
CA ARG A 44 9.81 5.52 -1.10
C ARG A 44 9.37 6.61 -0.13
N PHE A 45 10.15 6.78 0.93
CA PHE A 45 10.01 7.72 2.03
C PHE A 45 11.28 8.58 2.04
N ASP A 46 11.16 9.85 1.72
CA ASP A 46 12.29 10.70 1.35
C ASP A 46 13.21 10.02 0.31
N GLU A 47 14.45 9.70 0.67
CA GLU A 47 15.42 9.02 -0.20
C GLU A 47 15.41 7.49 -0.04
N ASP A 48 14.73 6.95 0.96
CA ASP A 48 14.78 5.52 1.30
C ASP A 48 13.59 4.74 0.77
N VAL A 49 13.85 3.53 0.29
CA VAL A 49 12.80 2.52 0.11
C VAL A 49 12.56 1.81 1.44
N ARG A 50 11.30 1.71 1.88
CA ARG A 50 10.95 1.02 3.13
C ARG A 50 9.98 -0.12 2.90
N ALA A 51 9.94 -1.06 3.83
CA ALA A 51 9.09 -2.25 3.82
C ALA A 51 7.72 -2.04 4.49
N CYS A 52 7.36 -0.77 4.74
CA CYS A 52 6.16 -0.36 5.45
C CYS A 52 4.87 -0.97 4.87
N VAL A 53 4.00 -1.49 5.75
CA VAL A 53 2.63 -1.87 5.40
C VAL A 53 1.64 -1.11 6.27
N GLU A 54 0.72 -0.38 5.65
CA GLU A 54 -0.36 0.32 6.34
C GLU A 54 -1.70 -0.15 5.80
N ARG A 55 -2.71 -0.27 6.66
CA ARG A 55 -4.07 -0.65 6.27
C ARG A 55 -5.05 0.46 6.62
N PHE A 56 -5.98 0.74 5.71
CA PHE A 56 -7.10 1.63 5.92
C PHE A 56 -8.40 0.84 6.00
N ASP A 57 -9.08 0.96 7.13
CA ASP A 57 -10.42 0.44 7.30
C ASP A 57 -11.43 1.41 6.70
N THR A 58 -12.11 0.96 5.65
CA THR A 58 -13.06 1.78 4.89
C THR A 58 -14.38 2.01 5.61
N ALA A 59 -14.73 1.17 6.59
CA ALA A 59 -15.94 1.28 7.39
C ALA A 59 -15.79 2.31 8.52
N VAL A 60 -14.66 2.30 9.24
CA VAL A 60 -14.40 3.26 10.33
C VAL A 60 -13.59 4.48 9.91
N GLY A 61 -12.93 4.44 8.75
CA GLY A 61 -12.15 5.56 8.22
C GLY A 61 -10.81 5.79 8.92
N GLY A 62 -10.18 4.72 9.41
CA GLY A 62 -8.94 4.76 10.19
C GLY A 62 -7.78 4.04 9.51
N TRP A 63 -6.55 4.53 9.77
CA TRP A 63 -5.31 3.86 9.35
C TRP A 63 -4.70 3.09 10.52
N GLU A 64 -4.09 1.96 10.20
CA GLU A 64 -3.37 1.09 11.11
C GLU A 64 -2.01 0.71 10.51
N ARG A 65 -0.96 0.69 11.33
CA ARG A 65 0.36 0.17 10.95
C ARG A 65 0.39 -1.33 11.17
N LEU A 66 0.79 -2.08 10.15
CA LEU A 66 0.96 -3.52 10.19
C LEU A 66 2.45 -3.90 10.25
N PRO A 67 2.78 -5.18 10.51
CA PRO A 67 4.14 -5.67 10.36
C PRO A 67 4.71 -5.35 8.98
N ASP A 68 6.00 -5.02 8.96
CA ASP A 68 6.71 -4.70 7.72
C ASP A 68 6.89 -5.95 6.85
N MET A 69 7.00 -5.73 5.54
CA MET A 69 7.43 -6.78 4.62
C MET A 69 8.86 -7.24 4.94
N PRO A 70 9.24 -8.49 4.64
CA PRO A 70 10.63 -8.93 4.77
C PRO A 70 11.61 -8.10 3.94
N THR A 71 11.17 -7.63 2.76
CA THR A 71 12.00 -6.83 1.86
C THR A 71 11.38 -5.45 1.62
N ALA A 72 12.21 -4.40 1.68
CA ALA A 72 11.81 -3.05 1.31
C ALA A 72 11.68 -2.91 -0.21
N ARG A 73 10.49 -2.56 -0.69
CA ARG A 73 10.14 -2.53 -2.12
C ARG A 73 9.48 -1.20 -2.50
N SER A 74 9.87 -0.62 -3.62
CA SER A 74 9.18 0.49 -4.29
C SER A 74 8.87 0.11 -5.74
N GLY A 75 7.76 0.59 -6.28
CA GLY A 75 7.31 0.25 -7.63
C GLY A 75 6.96 -1.24 -7.81
N CYS A 76 6.64 -1.94 -6.73
CA CYS A 76 6.11 -3.30 -6.82
C CYS A 76 4.68 -3.30 -7.35
N SER A 77 4.18 -4.50 -7.68
CA SER A 77 2.75 -4.75 -7.84
C SER A 77 2.21 -5.38 -6.55
N ALA A 78 0.98 -5.04 -6.19
CA ALA A 78 0.26 -5.70 -5.11
C ALA A 78 -1.05 -6.27 -5.64
N LEU A 79 -1.42 -7.49 -5.21
CA LEU A 79 -2.70 -8.10 -5.55
C LEU A 79 -3.25 -8.94 -4.39
N GLU A 80 -4.56 -9.13 -4.43
CA GLU A 80 -5.28 -10.04 -3.57
C GLU A 80 -5.49 -11.36 -4.32
N LEU A 81 -5.22 -12.48 -3.65
CA LEU A 81 -5.55 -13.80 -4.16
C LEU A 81 -5.94 -14.73 -3.01
N SER A 82 -7.21 -15.14 -2.99
CA SER A 82 -7.77 -16.05 -1.98
C SER A 82 -7.66 -15.54 -0.54
N GLY A 83 -7.90 -14.24 -0.32
CA GLY A 83 -7.80 -13.57 0.98
C GLY A 83 -6.39 -13.12 1.35
N LEU A 84 -5.40 -13.42 0.50
CA LEU A 84 -3.99 -13.20 0.80
C LEU A 84 -3.44 -12.03 -0.01
N LEU A 85 -2.61 -11.22 0.62
CA LEU A 85 -1.92 -10.12 -0.05
C LEU A 85 -0.61 -10.63 -0.63
N TYR A 86 -0.35 -10.34 -1.91
CA TYR A 86 0.93 -10.61 -2.56
C TYR A 86 1.60 -9.31 -3.01
N ALA A 87 2.90 -9.17 -2.72
CA ALA A 87 3.77 -8.12 -3.24
C ALA A 87 4.77 -8.73 -4.22
N VAL A 88 4.71 -8.30 -5.48
CA VAL A 88 5.47 -8.88 -6.60
C VAL A 88 6.53 -7.90 -7.08
N GLY A 89 7.79 -8.35 -7.07
CA GLY A 89 8.94 -7.64 -7.62
C GLY A 89 9.22 -6.30 -6.94
N GLY A 90 9.44 -5.26 -7.76
CA GLY A 90 9.79 -3.92 -7.33
C GLY A 90 11.31 -3.70 -7.19
N LYS A 91 11.67 -2.54 -6.64
CA LYS A 91 13.05 -2.10 -6.47
C LYS A 91 13.32 -1.66 -5.03
N GLY A 92 14.40 -2.18 -4.45
CA GLY A 92 14.96 -1.76 -3.17
C GLY A 92 16.09 -0.74 -3.32
N ASN A 93 16.95 -0.62 -2.32
CA ASN A 93 18.12 0.26 -2.36
C ASN A 93 19.27 -0.39 -3.15
N GLY A 94 19.20 -0.30 -4.48
CA GLY A 94 20.25 -0.78 -5.40
C GLY A 94 19.95 -2.11 -6.10
N GLU A 95 18.82 -2.76 -5.77
CA GLU A 95 18.43 -4.05 -6.33
C GLU A 95 17.02 -4.02 -6.94
N ILE A 96 16.81 -4.76 -8.02
CA ILE A 96 15.50 -5.05 -8.60
C ILE A 96 15.15 -6.49 -8.27
N PHE A 97 13.97 -6.70 -7.69
CA PHE A 97 13.55 -8.01 -7.22
C PHE A 97 12.71 -8.74 -8.28
N ALA A 98 12.98 -10.03 -8.46
CA ALA A 98 12.07 -10.98 -9.13
C ALA A 98 11.25 -11.81 -8.12
N THR A 99 11.41 -11.53 -6.82
CA THR A 99 10.77 -12.27 -5.73
C THR A 99 9.33 -11.82 -5.49
N VAL A 100 8.56 -12.71 -4.87
CA VAL A 100 7.19 -12.47 -4.41
C VAL A 100 7.13 -12.72 -2.91
N GLU A 101 6.48 -11.82 -2.20
CA GLU A 101 6.17 -11.95 -0.77
C GLU A 101 4.66 -12.02 -0.56
N ARG A 102 4.23 -12.78 0.44
CA ARG A 102 2.83 -12.94 0.81
C ARG A 102 2.60 -12.53 2.26
N PHE A 103 1.49 -11.85 2.53
CA PHE A 103 0.99 -11.55 3.85
C PHE A 103 -0.41 -12.15 4.06
N ASP A 104 -0.62 -12.71 5.25
CA ASP A 104 -1.88 -13.31 5.67
C ASP A 104 -2.58 -12.39 6.68
N PRO A 105 -3.67 -11.71 6.29
CA PRO A 105 -4.32 -10.72 7.14
C PRO A 105 -5.34 -11.28 8.14
N GLY A 106 -5.61 -12.60 8.16
CA GLY A 106 -6.63 -13.21 9.02
C GLY A 106 -6.47 -14.72 9.21
#